data_AF-U1WAZ1-F1
#
_entry.id   AF-U1WAZ1-F1
#
_cell.length_a   1.000
_cell.length_b   1.000
_cell.length_c   1.000
_cell.angle_alpha   90.00
_cell.angle_beta   90.00
_cell.angle_gamma   90.00
#
_symmetry.space_group_name_H-M   'P 1'
#
loop_
_entity.id
_entity.type
_entity.pdbx_description
1 polymer ?
#
loop_
_entity_poly.entity_id
_entity_poly.type
_entity_poly.pdbx_seq_one_letter_code
_entity_poly.pdbx_strand_id
1 'polypeptide(L)'
;MTLSKNTMRNTSSTVNKGRIKENSHASTVKTTPTKKSSKGNDIVQGCLGCLGIVILLLIALIAGGLILYAVNDNGTQKEKNEITTATTSVSNSIEEQVKQAIIDTVGETANTGEQKIIDLQVNDNLATTVEHDKVVVAYLNADENLKNSMTKGGILIDSTNILKKLFAINNIEEATFIWELPLLDSQGNKQTEPVLKVTMTRKSAANIRWDNFNWKNLENVVDTYWEHTVFK
;
A
#
# COMPACT_ATOMS: atom_id res chain seq x y z
N MET A 1 15.15 -15.98 71.04
CA MET A 1 16.63 -15.88 71.13
C MET A 1 17.15 -15.37 69.80
N THR A 2 17.78 -14.20 69.86
CA THR A 2 18.81 -13.64 68.96
C THR A 2 18.52 -13.40 67.47
N LEU A 3 18.13 -12.15 67.20
CA LEU A 3 18.41 -11.39 65.99
C LEU A 3 19.93 -11.33 65.71
N SER A 4 20.34 -11.42 64.44
CA SER A 4 21.64 -10.94 63.99
C SER A 4 21.45 -9.85 62.93
N LYS A 5 21.75 -8.62 63.33
CA LYS A 5 21.92 -7.44 62.48
C LYS A 5 23.34 -7.49 61.94
N ASN A 6 23.54 -7.21 60.66
CA ASN A 6 24.86 -6.83 60.17
C ASN A 6 24.86 -5.44 59.54
N THR A 7 25.91 -4.73 59.88
CA THR A 7 26.08 -3.28 59.89
C THR A 7 26.72 -2.76 58.61
N MET A 8 26.32 -1.54 58.28
CA MET A 8 26.84 -0.55 57.31
C MET A 8 28.26 -0.71 56.73
N ARG A 9 28.41 -0.26 55.49
CA ARG A 9 29.50 0.66 55.15
C ARG A 9 29.07 1.69 54.10
N ASN A 10 29.34 2.95 54.46
CA ASN A 10 29.08 4.20 53.77
C ASN A 10 30.38 4.64 53.08
N THR A 11 30.34 5.06 51.82
CA THR A 11 31.39 5.90 51.22
C THR A 11 30.76 6.93 50.29
N SER A 12 30.78 8.17 50.76
CA SER A 12 30.62 9.40 49.97
C SER A 12 31.93 9.76 49.28
N SER A 13 31.86 10.28 48.06
CA SER A 13 32.76 11.26 47.40
C SER A 13 32.47 11.19 45.89
N THR A 14 32.47 12.24 45.07
CA THR A 14 32.71 13.68 45.24
C THR A 14 32.13 14.36 44.00
N VAL A 15 31.60 15.56 44.19
CA VAL A 15 31.19 16.53 43.18
C VAL A 15 32.39 16.89 42.30
N ASN A 16 32.21 16.96 40.97
CA ASN A 16 33.09 17.72 40.10
C ASN A 16 32.28 18.68 39.22
N LYS A 17 32.26 19.96 39.63
CA LYS A 17 31.81 21.10 38.83
C LYS A 17 33.04 21.65 38.10
N GLY A 18 33.15 21.38 36.80
CA GLY A 18 34.08 22.04 35.89
C GLY A 18 33.34 23.10 35.07
N ARG A 19 33.75 24.36 35.22
CA ARG A 19 33.27 25.57 34.54
C ARG A 19 34.31 26.01 33.49
N ILE A 20 33.89 26.92 32.60
CA ILE A 20 34.65 27.79 31.67
C ILE A 20 35.20 27.05 30.42
N LYS A 21 35.07 27.48 29.16
CA LYS A 21 34.99 28.84 28.61
C LYS A 21 34.13 29.00 27.35
N GLU A 22 33.48 30.15 27.34
CA GLU A 22 33.05 31.01 26.25
C GLU A 22 34.12 31.18 25.16
N ASN A 23 33.73 31.07 23.88
CA ASN A 23 34.43 31.66 22.75
C ASN A 23 33.40 32.20 21.76
N SER A 24 33.26 33.52 21.76
CA SER A 24 32.60 34.32 20.75
C SER A 24 33.56 34.59 19.60
N HIS A 25 33.18 34.20 18.38
CA HIS A 25 33.72 34.83 17.18
C HIS A 25 32.59 35.09 16.19
N ALA A 26 32.15 36.34 16.18
CA ALA A 26 31.47 36.96 15.07
C ALA A 26 32.47 37.20 13.94
N SER A 27 32.12 36.78 12.72
CA SER A 27 32.69 37.30 11.49
C SER A 27 31.56 37.61 10.52
N THR A 28 31.26 38.90 10.43
CA THR A 28 30.49 39.56 9.38
C THR A 28 31.26 39.55 8.07
N VAL A 29 30.64 39.07 6.98
CA VAL A 29 30.94 39.51 5.60
C VAL A 29 29.63 39.73 4.85
N LYS A 30 29.39 41.00 4.47
CA LYS A 30 28.41 41.43 3.46
C LYS A 30 28.92 41.03 2.07
N THR A 31 28.01 40.63 1.18
CA THR A 31 27.70 41.35 -0.08
C THR A 31 26.54 40.69 -0.84
N THR A 32 25.57 41.51 -1.21
CA THR A 32 24.48 41.24 -2.17
C THR A 32 25.03 41.27 -3.61
N PRO A 33 24.32 40.65 -4.58
CA PRO A 33 23.89 41.51 -5.69
C PRO A 33 22.45 41.23 -6.19
N THR A 34 21.72 42.35 -6.32
CA THR A 34 20.83 42.77 -7.42
C THR A 34 19.72 41.86 -7.96
N LYS A 35 18.50 42.34 -7.74
CA LYS A 35 17.24 42.09 -8.47
C LYS A 35 17.27 42.70 -9.88
N LYS A 36 16.80 42.00 -10.91
CA LYS A 36 16.19 42.61 -12.11
C LYS A 36 15.21 41.66 -12.80
N SER A 37 14.06 42.19 -13.19
CA SER A 37 12.93 41.50 -13.83
C SER A 37 12.93 41.66 -15.35
N SER A 38 12.28 40.73 -16.06
CA SER A 38 11.64 40.89 -17.38
C SER A 38 10.85 39.59 -17.65
N LYS A 39 9.50 39.54 -17.61
CA LYS A 39 8.52 39.90 -18.65
C LYS A 39 8.88 39.40 -20.06
N GLY A 40 8.02 38.53 -20.61
CA GLY A 40 8.04 38.06 -22.00
C GLY A 40 7.08 36.88 -22.16
N ASN A 41 5.90 37.15 -22.71
CA ASN A 41 4.87 36.15 -23.03
C ASN A 41 5.10 35.68 -24.46
N ASP A 42 5.41 34.40 -24.66
CA ASP A 42 5.50 33.82 -26.00
C ASP A 42 4.27 32.92 -26.25
N ILE A 43 3.33 33.49 -27.00
CA ILE A 43 2.22 32.78 -27.61
C ILE A 43 2.80 32.00 -28.79
N VAL A 44 2.91 30.68 -28.63
CA VAL A 44 3.29 29.77 -29.72
C VAL A 44 2.10 29.63 -30.67
N GLN A 45 2.13 30.40 -31.74
CA GLN A 45 1.18 30.33 -32.85
C GLN A 45 1.57 29.14 -33.74
N GLY A 46 1.07 27.94 -33.39
CA GLY A 46 1.28 26.70 -34.14
C GLY A 46 0.24 26.52 -35.25
N CYS A 47 0.74 26.32 -36.47
CA CYS A 47 0.01 26.06 -37.71
C CYS A 47 -0.99 24.89 -37.58
N LEU A 48 -2.30 25.19 -37.59
CA LEU A 48 -3.40 24.22 -37.57
C LEU A 48 -3.84 23.82 -39.00
N GLY A 49 -2.87 23.64 -39.89
CA GLY A 49 -3.10 23.11 -41.23
C GLY A 49 -2.85 21.61 -41.27
N CYS A 50 -3.81 20.85 -41.79
CA CYS A 50 -3.69 19.48 -42.34
C CYS A 50 -4.13 18.27 -41.48
N LEU A 51 -4.27 18.35 -40.16
CA LEU A 51 -4.62 17.16 -39.34
C LEU A 51 -6.12 16.96 -39.05
N GLY A 52 -6.95 18.00 -39.23
CA GLY A 52 -8.39 17.94 -38.92
C GLY A 52 -9.27 17.20 -39.95
N ILE A 53 -8.79 17.00 -41.18
CA ILE A 53 -9.58 16.39 -42.26
C ILE A 53 -9.54 14.86 -42.23
N VAL A 54 -8.47 14.26 -41.66
CA VAL A 54 -8.31 12.80 -41.58
C VAL A 54 -9.26 12.18 -40.55
N ILE A 55 -9.59 12.91 -39.48
CA ILE A 55 -10.47 12.44 -38.40
C ILE A 55 -11.95 12.41 -38.83
N LEU A 56 -12.36 13.32 -39.73
CA LEU A 56 -13.74 13.36 -40.25
C LEU A 56 -14.07 12.22 -41.23
N LEU A 57 -13.07 11.69 -41.95
CA LEU A 57 -13.27 10.59 -42.91
C LEU A 57 -13.37 9.21 -42.23
N LEU A 58 -12.77 9.03 -41.04
CA LEU A 58 -12.87 7.78 -40.28
C LEU A 58 -14.25 7.58 -39.65
N ILE A 59 -14.92 8.66 -39.24
CA ILE A 59 -16.26 8.60 -38.64
C ILE A 59 -17.33 8.23 -39.68
N ALA A 60 -17.15 8.61 -40.95
CA ALA A 60 -18.07 8.28 -42.03
C ALA A 60 -18.06 6.79 -42.44
N LEU A 61 -16.99 6.05 -42.18
CA LEU A 61 -16.90 4.61 -42.47
C LEU A 61 -17.58 3.72 -41.42
N ILE A 62 -17.75 4.22 -40.19
CA ILE A 62 -18.39 3.47 -39.10
C ILE A 62 -19.93 3.57 -39.20
N ALA A 63 -20.47 4.61 -39.83
CA ALA A 63 -21.91 4.82 -40.01
C ALA A 63 -22.52 4.12 -41.24
N GLY A 64 -21.70 3.59 -42.17
CA GLY A 64 -22.17 3.01 -43.44
C GLY A 64 -22.19 1.47 -43.51
N GLY A 65 -21.79 0.77 -42.44
CA GLY A 65 -21.56 -0.68 -42.43
C GLY A 65 -22.63 -1.52 -41.74
N LEU A 66 -23.89 -1.09 -41.74
CA LEU A 66 -25.01 -1.86 -41.22
C LEU A 66 -26.15 -1.84 -42.23
N ILE A 67 -26.27 -2.89 -43.04
CA ILE A 67 -27.53 -3.52 -43.45
C ILE A 67 -27.25 -4.81 -44.27
N LEU A 68 -27.57 -5.93 -43.62
CA LEU A 68 -28.22 -7.15 -44.13
C LEU A 68 -27.59 -7.95 -45.30
N TYR A 69 -27.17 -9.19 -45.00
CA TYR A 69 -27.79 -10.38 -45.61
C TYR A 69 -27.92 -11.48 -44.58
N ALA A 70 -29.12 -12.06 -44.52
CA ALA A 70 -29.52 -13.13 -43.63
C ALA A 70 -29.73 -14.44 -44.43
N VAL A 71 -29.67 -15.55 -43.70
CA VAL A 71 -30.23 -16.90 -43.96
C VAL A 71 -29.44 -17.81 -44.93
N ASN A 72 -28.91 -18.95 -44.44
CA ASN A 72 -29.62 -20.24 -44.53
C ASN A 72 -29.04 -21.36 -43.63
N ASP A 73 -29.95 -22.27 -43.24
CA ASP A 73 -29.91 -23.31 -42.22
C ASP A 73 -29.09 -24.57 -42.58
N ASN A 74 -28.63 -25.31 -41.55
CA ASN A 74 -28.57 -26.78 -41.45
C ASN A 74 -27.53 -27.28 -40.42
N GLY A 75 -28.04 -27.79 -39.30
CA GLY A 75 -27.52 -29.02 -38.71
C GLY A 75 -26.37 -28.92 -37.71
N THR A 76 -26.53 -29.75 -36.67
CA THR A 76 -25.53 -30.27 -35.72
C THR A 76 -25.56 -29.60 -34.34
N GLN A 77 -26.27 -30.28 -33.43
CA GLN A 77 -26.07 -30.20 -31.98
C GLN A 77 -24.59 -30.41 -31.66
N LYS A 78 -23.92 -29.36 -31.19
CA LYS A 78 -22.67 -29.44 -30.44
C LYS A 78 -22.73 -28.44 -29.28
N GLU A 79 -22.67 -29.03 -28.10
CA GLU A 79 -22.25 -28.46 -26.82
C GLU A 79 -21.38 -27.21 -26.97
N LYS A 80 -21.91 -26.07 -26.50
CA LYS A 80 -21.18 -24.83 -26.34
C LYS A 80 -21.34 -24.39 -24.89
N ASN A 81 -20.23 -24.50 -24.16
CA ASN A 81 -19.94 -23.78 -22.93
C ASN A 81 -20.57 -22.38 -22.94
N GLU A 82 -21.53 -22.15 -22.03
CA GLU A 82 -21.86 -20.81 -21.58
C GLU A 82 -20.69 -20.28 -20.76
N ILE A 83 -19.76 -19.63 -21.47
CA ILE A 83 -19.00 -18.55 -20.87
C ILE A 83 -20.01 -17.41 -20.68
N THR A 84 -20.62 -17.39 -19.50
CA THR A 84 -21.31 -16.21 -19.02
C THR A 84 -20.25 -15.17 -18.68
N THR A 85 -19.88 -14.38 -19.69
CA THR A 85 -19.24 -13.08 -19.47
C THR A 85 -20.30 -12.17 -18.85
N ALA A 86 -20.40 -12.21 -17.52
CA ALA A 86 -21.05 -11.16 -16.74
C ALA A 86 -19.97 -10.17 -16.31
N THR A 87 -19.62 -9.26 -17.22
CA THR A 87 -18.88 -8.06 -16.88
C THR A 87 -19.85 -7.08 -16.22
N THR A 88 -19.61 -6.85 -14.92
CA THR A 88 -19.77 -5.57 -14.22
C THR A 88 -21.19 -5.11 -13.91
N SER A 89 -21.71 -5.56 -12.76
CA SER A 89 -22.59 -4.76 -11.91
C SER A 89 -21.72 -3.98 -10.91
N VAL A 90 -21.60 -2.67 -11.07
CA VAL A 90 -20.90 -1.82 -10.11
C VAL A 90 -21.70 -1.75 -8.80
N SER A 91 -20.97 -1.90 -7.68
CA SER A 91 -21.33 -1.53 -6.30
C SER A 91 -22.20 -2.54 -5.52
N ASN A 92 -21.55 -3.53 -4.88
CA ASN A 92 -21.89 -4.16 -3.57
C ASN A 92 -21.13 -5.48 -3.28
N SER A 93 -20.33 -6.01 -4.21
CA SER A 93 -19.53 -7.24 -3.97
C SER A 93 -18.60 -7.09 -2.77
N ILE A 94 -18.40 -8.17 -1.99
CA ILE A 94 -17.43 -8.20 -0.88
C ILE A 94 -16.02 -7.84 -1.38
N GLU A 95 -15.67 -8.26 -2.60
CA GLU A 95 -14.38 -7.89 -3.21
C GLU A 95 -14.21 -6.38 -3.35
N GLU A 96 -15.25 -5.67 -3.79
CA GLU A 96 -15.24 -4.21 -3.88
C GLU A 96 -15.21 -3.54 -2.49
N GLN A 97 -15.89 -4.12 -1.49
CA GLN A 97 -15.82 -3.63 -0.11
C GLN A 97 -14.40 -3.77 0.47
N VAL A 98 -13.74 -4.91 0.21
CA VAL A 98 -12.34 -5.16 0.62
C VAL A 98 -11.41 -4.19 -0.10
N LYS A 99 -11.56 -4.03 -1.41
CA LYS A 99 -10.78 -3.10 -2.23
C LYS A 99 -10.90 -1.66 -1.72
N GLN A 100 -12.12 -1.19 -1.48
CA GLN A 100 -12.32 0.17 -0.95
C GLN A 100 -11.82 0.31 0.48
N ALA A 101 -11.97 -0.70 1.34
CA ALA A 101 -11.39 -0.64 2.67
C ALA A 101 -9.86 -0.49 2.64
N ILE A 102 -9.18 -1.12 1.67
CA ILE A 102 -7.73 -0.91 1.45
C ILE A 102 -7.48 0.51 0.94
N ILE A 103 -8.11 0.92 -0.17
CA ILE A 103 -7.87 2.22 -0.81
C ILE A 103 -8.19 3.40 0.12
N ASP A 104 -9.30 3.35 0.84
CA ASP A 104 -9.69 4.37 1.83
C ASP A 104 -8.73 4.45 3.02
N THR A 105 -7.87 3.46 3.21
CA THR A 105 -6.89 3.42 4.30
C THR A 105 -5.52 3.90 3.86
N VAL A 106 -5.06 3.45 2.69
CA VAL A 106 -3.68 3.64 2.24
C VAL A 106 -3.53 4.37 0.90
N GLY A 107 -4.64 4.83 0.32
CA GLY A 107 -4.67 5.50 -0.97
C GLY A 107 -4.61 4.55 -2.17
N GLU A 108 -4.81 5.11 -3.37
CA GLU A 108 -4.82 4.36 -4.63
C GLU A 108 -3.42 4.00 -5.14
N THR A 109 -2.40 4.77 -4.75
CA THR A 109 -1.02 4.64 -5.23
C THR A 109 -0.04 4.66 -4.07
N ALA A 110 1.06 3.94 -4.21
CA ALA A 110 2.22 4.12 -3.34
C ALA A 110 2.92 5.45 -3.64
N ASN A 111 3.76 5.92 -2.72
CA ASN A 111 4.53 7.15 -2.91
C ASN A 111 5.60 7.06 -4.03
N THR A 112 5.81 5.87 -4.57
CA THR A 112 6.63 5.59 -5.76
C THR A 112 5.89 5.84 -7.08
N GLY A 113 4.57 6.06 -7.02
CA GLY A 113 3.70 6.26 -8.19
C GLY A 113 3.02 4.97 -8.69
N GLU A 114 3.41 3.81 -8.18
CA GLU A 114 2.79 2.51 -8.51
C GLU A 114 1.40 2.37 -7.88
N GLN A 115 0.52 1.57 -8.48
CA GLN A 115 -0.79 1.25 -7.87
C GLN A 115 -0.60 0.56 -6.52
N LYS A 116 -1.40 0.95 -5.52
CA LYS A 116 -1.28 0.42 -4.15
C LYS A 116 -1.59 -1.07 -4.09
N ILE A 117 -2.61 -1.52 -4.80
CA ILE A 117 -3.00 -2.93 -4.93
C ILE A 117 -2.37 -3.48 -6.20
N ILE A 118 -1.50 -4.47 -6.07
CA ILE A 118 -0.89 -5.22 -7.17
C ILE A 118 -1.85 -6.34 -7.60
N ASP A 119 -2.35 -7.09 -6.62
CA ASP A 119 -3.32 -8.16 -6.81
C ASP A 119 -4.21 -8.26 -5.56
N LEU A 120 -5.48 -8.61 -5.77
CA LEU A 120 -6.46 -8.82 -4.71
C LEU A 120 -7.28 -10.06 -5.03
N GLN A 121 -7.26 -11.01 -4.11
CA GLN A 121 -8.05 -12.23 -4.20
C GLN A 121 -8.98 -12.31 -2.99
N VAL A 122 -10.26 -12.54 -3.27
CA VAL A 122 -11.30 -12.75 -2.25
C VAL A 122 -12.01 -14.06 -2.56
N ASN A 123 -11.62 -15.11 -1.85
CA ASN A 123 -12.06 -16.48 -2.12
C ASN A 123 -12.97 -17.00 -1.01
N ASP A 124 -13.79 -18.00 -1.31
CA ASP A 124 -14.50 -18.76 -0.29
C ASP A 124 -13.52 -19.53 0.61
N ASN A 125 -13.80 -19.56 1.91
CA ASN A 125 -13.03 -20.31 2.88
C ASN A 125 -13.46 -21.78 2.91
N LEU A 126 -12.92 -22.55 1.96
CA LEU A 126 -13.19 -23.99 1.82
C LEU A 126 -12.73 -24.84 3.02
N ALA A 127 -11.96 -24.26 3.95
CA ALA A 127 -11.55 -24.92 5.18
C ALA A 127 -12.60 -24.85 6.30
N THR A 128 -13.71 -24.15 6.07
CA THR A 128 -14.81 -23.97 7.04
C THR A 128 -16.10 -24.61 6.54
N THR A 129 -17.02 -24.87 7.47
CA THR A 129 -18.38 -25.36 7.15
C THR A 129 -19.41 -24.23 7.09
N VAL A 130 -18.97 -22.98 7.34
CA VAL A 130 -19.83 -21.81 7.32
C VAL A 130 -19.87 -21.26 5.91
N GLU A 131 -21.08 -21.19 5.36
CA GLU A 131 -21.29 -20.67 4.02
C GLU A 131 -20.92 -19.17 3.97
N HIS A 132 -20.26 -18.77 2.87
CA HIS A 132 -19.84 -17.40 2.58
C HIS A 132 -18.69 -16.82 3.41
N ASP A 133 -18.03 -17.60 4.26
CA ASP A 133 -16.76 -17.19 4.87
C ASP A 133 -15.73 -16.92 3.77
N LYS A 134 -15.00 -15.81 3.89
CA LYS A 134 -14.04 -15.34 2.89
C LYS A 134 -12.63 -15.31 3.43
N VAL A 135 -11.69 -15.64 2.55
CA VAL A 135 -10.25 -15.43 2.73
C VAL A 135 -9.80 -14.35 1.76
N VAL A 136 -9.11 -13.35 2.29
CA VAL A 136 -8.52 -12.24 1.53
C VAL A 136 -7.02 -12.46 1.42
N VAL A 137 -6.49 -12.35 0.20
CA VAL A 137 -5.05 -12.26 -0.05
C VAL A 137 -4.80 -11.01 -0.90
N ALA A 138 -4.01 -10.07 -0.37
CA ALA A 138 -3.68 -8.84 -1.06
C ALA A 138 -2.16 -8.70 -1.21
N TYR A 139 -1.72 -8.45 -2.45
CA TYR A 139 -0.36 -8.04 -2.78
C TYR A 139 -0.35 -6.52 -2.91
N LEU A 140 0.51 -5.85 -2.15
CA LEU A 140 0.46 -4.40 -1.96
C LEU A 140 1.83 -3.75 -2.18
N ASN A 141 1.86 -2.64 -2.92
CA ASN A 141 3.06 -1.80 -2.99
C ASN A 141 3.22 -0.97 -1.71
N ALA A 142 4.33 -1.17 -1.00
CA ALA A 142 4.65 -0.37 0.18
C ALA A 142 5.17 1.02 -0.18
N ASP A 143 4.96 1.98 0.71
CA ASP A 143 5.56 3.32 0.57
C ASP A 143 7.03 3.29 0.97
N GLU A 144 7.90 3.78 0.09
CA GLU A 144 9.34 3.88 0.37
C GLU A 144 9.64 5.07 1.26
N ASN A 145 10.40 4.84 2.34
CA ASN A 145 10.85 5.89 3.24
C ASN A 145 12.37 5.98 3.26
N LEU A 146 12.90 7.08 3.81
CA LEU A 146 14.35 7.36 3.88
C LEU A 146 15.17 6.27 4.60
N LYS A 147 14.53 5.46 5.46
CA LYS A 147 15.17 4.39 6.22
C LYS A 147 14.28 3.15 6.20
N ASN A 148 14.90 1.98 6.09
CA ASN A 148 14.21 0.69 6.11
C ASN A 148 13.33 0.51 7.36
N SER A 149 13.77 0.99 8.53
CA SER A 149 12.98 0.95 9.77
C SER A 149 11.74 1.85 9.74
N MET A 150 11.78 2.96 9.00
CA MET A 150 10.62 3.82 8.77
C MET A 150 9.66 3.17 7.78
N THR A 151 10.18 2.57 6.71
CA THR A 151 9.39 1.80 5.74
C THR A 151 8.65 0.64 6.42
N LYS A 152 9.36 -0.19 7.20
CA LYS A 152 8.75 -1.24 8.02
C LYS A 152 7.67 -0.67 8.96
N GLY A 153 7.97 0.45 9.63
CA GLY A 153 7.00 1.13 10.49
C GLY A 153 5.72 1.52 9.76
N GLY A 154 5.84 2.11 8.55
CA GLY A 154 4.72 2.44 7.68
C GLY A 154 3.89 1.21 7.31
N ILE A 155 4.55 0.15 6.83
CA ILE A 155 3.89 -1.12 6.49
C ILE A 155 3.09 -1.69 7.67
N LEU A 156 3.64 -1.66 8.88
CA LEU A 156 2.97 -2.18 10.06
C LEU A 156 1.77 -1.31 10.49
N ILE A 157 1.88 0.01 10.35
CA ILE A 157 0.77 0.95 10.58
C ILE A 157 -0.36 0.67 9.58
N ASP A 158 -0.01 0.61 8.30
CA ASP A 158 -0.94 0.39 7.20
C ASP A 158 -1.64 -0.97 7.34
N SER A 159 -0.88 -2.03 7.58
CA SER A 159 -1.42 -3.37 7.85
C SER A 159 -2.39 -3.35 9.02
N THR A 160 -2.02 -2.71 10.14
CA THR A 160 -2.90 -2.61 11.32
C THR A 160 -4.21 -1.92 10.98
N ASN A 161 -4.16 -0.80 10.25
CA ASN A 161 -5.35 -0.03 9.89
C ASN A 161 -6.24 -0.77 8.89
N ILE A 162 -5.65 -1.43 7.89
CA ILE A 162 -6.39 -2.23 6.93
C ILE A 162 -7.04 -3.42 7.64
N LEU A 163 -6.32 -4.18 8.49
CA LEU A 163 -6.90 -5.29 9.25
C LEU A 163 -8.08 -4.84 10.12
N LYS A 164 -7.94 -3.69 10.80
CA LYS A 164 -9.04 -3.09 11.59
C LYS A 164 -10.28 -2.84 10.74
N LYS A 165 -10.14 -2.28 9.53
CA LYS A 165 -11.27 -2.04 8.63
C LYS A 165 -11.83 -3.34 8.04
N LEU A 166 -10.97 -4.26 7.58
CA LEU A 166 -11.41 -5.50 6.95
C LEU A 166 -12.18 -6.41 7.90
N PHE A 167 -11.74 -6.56 9.15
CA PHE A 167 -12.46 -7.41 10.10
C PHE A 167 -13.78 -6.80 10.62
N ALA A 168 -14.03 -5.51 10.34
CA ALA A 168 -15.35 -4.91 10.51
C ALA A 168 -16.33 -5.30 9.38
N ILE A 169 -15.84 -5.79 8.25
CA ILE A 169 -16.67 -6.39 7.20
C ILE A 169 -17.06 -7.79 7.66
N ASN A 170 -18.35 -8.11 7.60
CA ASN A 170 -18.84 -9.44 7.94
C ASN A 170 -18.25 -10.49 7.00
N ASN A 171 -18.08 -11.71 7.51
CA ASN A 171 -17.66 -12.91 6.75
C ASN A 171 -16.21 -12.91 6.24
N ILE A 172 -15.39 -11.88 6.50
CA ILE A 172 -13.93 -11.98 6.30
C ILE A 172 -13.30 -12.81 7.44
N GLU A 173 -12.93 -14.05 7.20
CA GLU A 173 -12.38 -14.94 8.22
C GLU A 173 -10.86 -14.92 8.31
N GLU A 174 -10.18 -14.59 7.22
CA GLU A 174 -8.74 -14.49 7.18
C GLU A 174 -8.32 -13.40 6.19
N ALA A 175 -7.28 -12.65 6.55
CA ALA A 175 -6.65 -11.69 5.68
C ALA A 175 -5.13 -11.89 5.69
N THR A 176 -4.54 -12.03 4.51
CA THR A 176 -3.10 -12.06 4.27
C THR A 176 -2.69 -10.85 3.44
N PHE A 177 -1.74 -10.06 3.94
CA PHE A 177 -1.11 -8.99 3.18
C PHE A 177 0.33 -9.34 2.89
N ILE A 178 0.73 -9.19 1.63
CA ILE A 178 2.08 -9.36 1.14
C ILE A 178 2.52 -8.01 0.60
N TRP A 179 3.40 -7.35 1.34
CA TRP A 179 3.93 -6.04 0.99
C TRP A 179 5.18 -6.20 0.16
N GLU A 180 5.24 -5.49 -0.95
CA GLU A 180 6.35 -5.53 -1.90
C GLU A 180 7.04 -4.17 -1.98
N LEU A 181 8.35 -4.22 -2.21
CA LEU A 181 9.18 -3.06 -2.54
C LEU A 181 10.09 -3.44 -3.69
N PRO A 182 10.47 -2.48 -4.54
CA PRO A 182 11.55 -2.72 -5.45
C PRO A 182 12.89 -2.71 -4.71
N LEU A 183 13.59 -3.83 -4.80
CA LEU A 183 14.92 -4.03 -4.24
C LEU A 183 15.96 -4.04 -5.36
N LEU A 184 17.18 -3.66 -5.02
CA LEU A 184 18.34 -3.78 -5.91
C LEU A 184 19.10 -5.07 -5.56
N ASP A 185 19.41 -5.87 -6.57
CA ASP A 185 20.34 -6.98 -6.41
C ASP A 185 21.80 -6.48 -6.29
N SER A 186 22.74 -7.40 -6.04
CA SER A 186 24.16 -7.07 -5.92
C SER A 186 24.80 -6.50 -7.20
N GLN A 187 24.09 -6.61 -8.33
CA GLN A 187 24.48 -6.10 -9.64
C GLN A 187 23.77 -4.78 -9.97
N GLY A 188 22.89 -4.29 -9.09
CA GLY A 188 22.12 -3.05 -9.26
C GLY A 188 20.86 -3.20 -10.11
N ASN A 189 20.40 -4.42 -10.40
CA ASN A 189 19.12 -4.62 -11.08
C ASN A 189 17.97 -4.45 -10.08
N LYS A 190 16.94 -3.71 -10.49
CA LYS A 190 15.73 -3.46 -9.69
C LYS A 190 14.71 -4.57 -9.93
N GLN A 191 14.25 -5.23 -8.85
CA GLN A 191 13.17 -6.21 -8.88
C GLN A 191 12.20 -5.95 -7.72
N THR A 192 10.90 -6.02 -8.00
CA THR A 192 9.88 -5.94 -6.95
C THR A 192 9.79 -7.27 -6.23
N GLU A 193 10.04 -7.26 -4.92
CA GLU A 193 10.07 -8.46 -4.09
C GLU A 193 9.22 -8.28 -2.82
N PRO A 194 8.63 -9.35 -2.29
CA PRO A 194 8.00 -9.35 -0.98
C PRO A 194 8.99 -8.98 0.13
N VAL A 195 8.63 -7.97 0.92
CA VAL A 195 9.45 -7.50 2.06
C VAL A 195 8.81 -7.78 3.42
N LEU A 196 7.49 -7.93 3.47
CA LEU A 196 6.77 -8.23 4.70
C LEU A 196 5.46 -8.97 4.39
N LYS A 197 5.20 -10.04 5.13
CA LYS A 197 3.93 -10.79 5.08
C LYS A 197 3.28 -10.83 6.45
N VAL A 198 2.00 -10.51 6.51
CA VAL A 198 1.15 -10.67 7.71
C VAL A 198 -0.08 -11.47 7.34
N THR A 199 -0.43 -12.45 8.17
CA THR A 199 -1.70 -13.19 8.08
C THR A 199 -2.40 -13.13 9.42
N MET A 200 -3.68 -12.77 9.43
CA MET A 200 -4.51 -12.76 10.62
C MET A 200 -5.87 -13.39 10.32
N THR A 201 -6.38 -14.14 11.28
CA THR A 201 -7.72 -14.72 11.30
C THR A 201 -8.68 -13.82 12.09
N ARG A 202 -9.99 -13.93 11.83
CA ARG A 202 -11.03 -13.23 12.58
C ARG A 202 -10.94 -13.54 14.07
N LYS A 203 -10.60 -14.78 14.43
CA LYS A 203 -10.39 -15.19 15.82
C LYS A 203 -9.30 -14.38 16.50
N SER A 204 -8.15 -14.21 15.85
CA SER A 204 -7.03 -13.42 16.39
C SER A 204 -7.40 -11.94 16.44
N ALA A 205 -8.05 -11.42 15.39
CA ALA A 205 -8.56 -10.05 15.32
C ALA A 205 -9.55 -9.70 16.45
N ALA A 206 -10.43 -10.63 16.84
CA ALA A 206 -11.43 -10.43 17.88
C ALA A 206 -10.82 -10.22 19.29
N ASN A 207 -9.59 -10.67 19.51
CA ASN A 207 -8.87 -10.48 20.78
C ASN A 207 -8.21 -9.09 20.89
N ILE A 208 -8.17 -8.33 19.79
CA ILE A 208 -7.49 -7.03 19.73
C ILE A 208 -8.43 -5.90 20.15
N ARG A 209 -7.96 -5.02 21.03
CA ARG A 209 -8.62 -3.75 21.36
C ARG A 209 -8.13 -2.67 20.39
N TRP A 210 -8.70 -2.64 19.19
CA TRP A 210 -8.21 -1.85 18.05
C TRP A 210 -8.04 -0.34 18.29
N ASP A 211 -8.82 0.29 19.18
CA ASP A 211 -8.69 1.73 19.46
C ASP A 211 -7.45 2.08 20.28
N ASN A 212 -6.91 1.12 21.04
CA ASN A 212 -5.72 1.30 21.88
C ASN A 212 -4.55 0.42 21.41
N PHE A 213 -4.68 -0.20 20.24
CA PHE A 213 -3.69 -1.14 19.74
C PHE A 213 -2.46 -0.41 19.21
N ASN A 214 -1.28 -0.78 19.70
CA ASN A 214 0.00 -0.27 19.19
C ASN A 214 0.47 -1.17 18.04
N TRP A 215 0.55 -0.61 16.83
CA TRP A 215 1.01 -1.30 15.62
C TRP A 215 2.36 -2.00 15.77
N LYS A 216 3.23 -1.55 16.68
CA LYS A 216 4.52 -2.21 16.98
C LYS A 216 4.35 -3.63 17.54
N ASN A 217 3.17 -3.95 18.06
CA ASN A 217 2.85 -5.27 18.58
C ASN A 217 2.23 -6.20 17.52
N LEU A 218 2.04 -5.73 16.28
CA LEU A 218 1.34 -6.49 15.23
C LEU A 218 1.97 -7.87 15.02
N GLU A 219 3.31 -7.94 14.94
CA GLU A 219 4.08 -9.19 14.81
C GLU A 219 3.73 -10.24 15.88
N ASN A 220 3.35 -9.82 17.08
CA ASN A 220 3.07 -10.72 18.20
C ASN A 220 1.63 -11.23 18.26
N VAL A 221 0.72 -10.65 17.47
CA VAL A 221 -0.73 -10.94 17.55
C VAL A 221 -1.31 -11.48 16.25
N VAL A 222 -0.55 -11.40 15.15
CA VAL A 222 -0.90 -12.05 13.88
C VAL A 222 -0.64 -13.56 13.97
N ASP A 223 -1.35 -14.32 13.16
CA ASP A 223 -1.20 -15.78 13.08
C ASP A 223 0.07 -16.17 12.31
N THR A 224 0.49 -15.35 11.34
CA THR A 224 1.78 -15.51 10.66
C THR A 224 2.42 -14.15 10.42
N TYR A 225 3.72 -14.07 10.71
CA TYR A 225 4.57 -12.92 10.41
C TYR A 225 5.83 -13.40 9.70
N TRP A 226 6.20 -12.71 8.62
CA TRP A 226 7.49 -12.88 7.96
C TRP A 226 7.99 -11.53 7.48
N GLU A 227 9.30 -11.32 7.55
CA GLU A 227 9.95 -10.13 7.01
C GLU A 227 11.25 -10.48 6.31
N HIS A 228 11.51 -9.74 5.24
CA HIS A 228 12.75 -9.82 4.48
C HIS A 228 13.94 -9.28 5.28
N THR A 229 15.14 -9.78 5.00
CA THR A 229 16.37 -9.41 5.72
C THR A 229 16.74 -7.94 5.57
N VAL A 230 16.20 -7.24 4.57
CA VAL A 230 16.38 -5.78 4.38
C VAL A 230 15.89 -4.94 5.57
N PHE A 231 14.99 -5.48 6.40
CA PHE A 231 14.49 -4.83 7.61
C PHE A 231 15.22 -5.23 8.90
N LYS A 232 16.24 -6.09 8.83
CA LYS A 232 16.99 -6.61 9.97
C LYS A 232 18.30 -5.86 10.21
#